data_AF-A0A7G6W1C0-F1
#
_entry.id   AF-A0A7G6W1C0-F1
#
_cell.length_a   1.000
_cell.length_b   1.000
_cell.length_c   1.000
_cell.angle_alpha   90.00
_cell.angle_beta   90.00
_cell.angle_gamma   90.00
#
_symmetry.space_group_name_H-M   'P 1'
#
loop_
_entity.id
_entity.type
_entity.pdbx_description
1 polymer ?
#
loop_
_entity_poly.entity_id
_entity_poly.type
_entity_poly.pdbx_seq_one_letter_code
_entity_poly.pdbx_strand_id
1 'polypeptide(L)'
;MPIATYQAWLSLYAGVGLVVAICAVAAVLKTAADYRMGVLQLPFATWKDRVLAAPKLWWRWQVNYLTGAPVVLAIALLYAHHIGFAVLGDV
;
A
#
# COMPACT_ATOMS: atom_id res chain seq x y z
N MET A 1 14.43 -21.40 -13.62
CA MET A 1 14.63 -19.94 -13.47
C MET A 1 16.05 -19.49 -13.81
N PRO A 2 16.22 -18.79 -14.94
CA PRO A 2 17.44 -18.06 -15.30
C PRO A 2 17.80 -16.95 -14.31
N ILE A 3 19.09 -16.59 -14.25
CA ILE A 3 19.60 -15.52 -13.37
C ILE A 3 18.94 -14.15 -13.66
N ALA A 4 18.68 -13.85 -14.94
CA ALA A 4 18.04 -12.62 -15.38
C ALA A 4 16.59 -12.52 -14.87
N THR A 5 15.83 -13.62 -14.93
CA THR A 5 14.46 -13.72 -14.39
C THR A 5 14.44 -13.44 -12.89
N TYR A 6 15.36 -14.07 -12.13
CA TYR A 6 15.45 -13.84 -10.68
C TYR A 6 15.74 -12.36 -10.35
N GLN A 7 16.71 -11.75 -11.06
CA GLN A 7 17.05 -10.34 -10.87
C GLN A 7 15.89 -9.41 -11.22
N ALA A 8 15.15 -9.70 -12.30
CA ALA A 8 13.97 -8.95 -12.72
C ALA A 8 12.83 -8.98 -11.69
N TRP A 9 12.60 -10.13 -11.04
CA TRP A 9 11.65 -10.22 -9.93
C TRP A 9 12.13 -9.42 -8.72
N LEU A 10 13.42 -9.53 -8.35
CA LEU A 10 13.98 -8.83 -7.20
C LEU A 10 13.88 -7.30 -7.34
N SER A 11 14.20 -6.76 -8.51
CA SER A 11 14.07 -5.33 -8.81
C SER A 11 12.61 -4.88 -8.85
N LEU A 12 11.70 -5.67 -9.45
CA LEU A 12 10.27 -5.38 -9.45
C LEU A 12 9.73 -5.31 -8.02
N TYR A 13 10.05 -6.30 -7.17
CA TYR A 13 9.63 -6.32 -5.78
C TYR A 13 10.21 -5.16 -4.97
N ALA A 14 11.47 -4.79 -5.20
CA ALA A 14 12.08 -3.65 -4.53
C ALA A 14 11.39 -2.33 -4.91
N GLY A 15 11.14 -2.12 -6.21
CA GLY A 15 10.45 -0.92 -6.71
C GLY A 15 9.01 -0.83 -6.20
N VAL A 16 8.23 -1.91 -6.33
CA VAL A 16 6.87 -2.00 -5.82
C VAL A 16 6.83 -1.80 -4.29
N GLY A 17 7.76 -2.43 -3.56
CA GLY A 17 7.86 -2.31 -2.11
C GLY A 17 8.10 -0.88 -1.64
N LEU A 18 8.95 -0.13 -2.34
CA LEU A 18 9.18 1.29 -2.05
C LEU A 18 7.90 2.12 -2.24
N VAL A 19 7.18 1.91 -3.34
CA VAL A 19 5.93 2.64 -3.63
C VAL A 19 4.86 2.28 -2.61
N VAL A 20 4.74 1.01 -2.25
CA VAL A 20 3.86 0.52 -1.17
C VAL A 20 4.18 1.22 0.15
N ALA A 21 5.46 1.36 0.52
CA ALA A 21 5.86 2.06 1.74
C ALA A 21 5.44 3.55 1.69
N ILE A 22 5.59 4.21 0.55
CA ILE A 22 5.14 5.60 0.35
C ILE A 22 3.61 5.69 0.49
N CYS A 23 2.86 4.78 -0.12
CA CYS A 23 1.40 4.74 0.01
C CYS A 23 0.97 4.50 1.46
N ALA A 24 1.66 3.62 2.20
CA ALA A 24 1.39 3.38 3.62
C ALA A 24 1.59 4.64 4.46
N VAL A 25 2.70 5.37 4.26
CA VAL A 25 2.98 6.65 4.94
C VAL A 25 1.92 7.69 4.58
N ALA A 26 1.59 7.84 3.30
CA ALA A 26 0.55 8.77 2.85
C ALA A 26 -0.83 8.43 3.46
N ALA A 27 -1.17 7.15 3.57
CA ALA A 27 -2.40 6.69 4.19
C ALA A 27 -2.44 6.98 5.69
N VAL A 28 -1.31 6.85 6.41
CA VAL A 28 -1.20 7.28 7.82
C VAL A 28 -1.47 8.78 7.93
N LEU A 29 -0.80 9.60 7.12
CA LEU A 29 -0.96 11.06 7.14
C LEU A 29 -2.42 11.46 6.84
N LYS A 30 -3.03 10.85 5.82
CA LYS A 30 -4.44 11.10 5.48
C LYS A 30 -5.38 10.68 6.59
N THR A 31 -5.15 9.52 7.20
CA THR A 31 -5.99 9.02 8.31
C THR A 31 -5.87 9.92 9.54
N ALA A 32 -4.66 10.42 9.84
CA ALA A 32 -4.44 11.40 10.90
C ALA A 32 -5.12 12.74 10.59
N ALA A 33 -5.07 13.20 9.35
CA ALA A 33 -5.79 14.40 8.92
C ALA A 33 -7.30 14.23 9.03
N ASP A 34 -7.85 13.11 8.56
CA ASP A 34 -9.27 12.78 8.66
C ASP A 34 -9.74 12.77 10.13
N TYR A 35 -8.92 12.25 11.04
CA TYR A 35 -9.20 12.28 12.48
C TYR A 35 -9.21 13.72 13.03
N ARG A 36 -8.19 14.53 12.69
CA ARG A 36 -8.09 15.93 13.12
C ARG A 36 -9.23 16.80 12.60
N MET A 37 -9.71 16.54 11.39
CA MET A 37 -10.82 17.26 10.75
C MET A 37 -12.21 16.77 11.20
N GLY A 38 -12.28 15.72 12.04
CA GLY A 38 -13.55 15.16 12.51
C GLY A 38 -14.28 14.29 11.47
N VAL A 39 -13.65 13.99 10.33
CA VAL A 39 -14.16 13.06 9.31
C VAL A 39 -14.15 11.62 9.84
N LEU A 40 -13.12 11.27 10.62
CA LEU A 40 -13.05 10.00 11.36
C LEU A 40 -13.32 10.26 12.84
N GLN A 41 -14.46 9.79 13.34
CA GLN A 41 -14.80 9.86 14.76
C GLN A 41 -14.44 8.55 15.46
N LEU A 42 -13.52 8.62 16.42
CA LEU A 42 -13.14 7.50 17.27
C LEU A 42 -13.61 7.80 18.70
N PRO A 43 -14.69 7.14 19.18
CA PRO A 43 -15.07 7.26 20.57
C PRO A 43 -14.01 6.57 21.43
N PHE A 44 -13.59 7.22 22.52
CA PHE A 44 -12.63 6.68 23.48
C PHE A 44 -13.16 6.72 24.92
N ALA A 45 -14.46 7.00 25.09
CA ALA A 45 -15.10 7.26 26.37
C ALA A 45 -15.19 5.99 27.24
N THR A 46 -15.44 4.82 26.63
CA THR A 46 -15.53 3.55 27.36
C THR A 46 -14.51 2.53 26.87
N TRP A 47 -14.28 1.48 27.68
CA TRP A 47 -13.45 0.34 27.27
C TRP A 47 -13.94 -0.31 25.97
N LYS A 48 -15.26 -0.47 25.84
CA LYS A 48 -15.89 -1.00 24.62
C LYS A 48 -15.60 -0.10 23.41
N ASP A 49 -15.62 1.22 23.60
CA ASP A 49 -15.30 2.16 22.52
C ASP A 49 -13.85 2.03 22.05
N ARG A 50 -12.91 1.85 22.98
CA ARG A 50 -11.48 1.64 22.65
C ARG A 50 -11.26 0.37 21.85
N VAL A 51 -11.92 -0.73 22.22
CA VAL A 51 -11.86 -2.00 21.49
C VAL A 51 -12.40 -1.84 20.07
N LEU A 52 -13.44 -1.01 19.88
CA LEU A 52 -14.03 -0.73 18.56
C LEU A 52 -13.28 0.35 17.77
N ALA A 53 -12.47 1.19 18.42
CA ALA A 53 -11.70 2.25 17.77
C ALA A 53 -10.56 1.68 16.92
N ALA A 54 -9.88 0.64 17.39
CA ALA A 54 -8.79 -0.01 16.66
C ALA A 54 -9.22 -0.57 15.28
N PRO A 55 -10.27 -1.42 15.16
CA PRO A 55 -10.71 -1.92 13.86
C PRO A 55 -11.26 -0.80 12.96
N LYS A 56 -11.89 0.25 13.51
CA LYS A 56 -12.35 1.42 12.73
C LYS A 56 -11.17 2.21 12.15
N LEU A 57 -10.15 2.47 12.97
CA LEU A 57 -8.93 3.16 12.55
C LEU A 57 -8.18 2.33 11.50
N TRP A 58 -8.04 1.03 11.74
CA TRP A 58 -7.44 0.09 10.78
C TRP A 58 -8.18 0.10 9.45
N TRP A 59 -9.51 0.00 9.48
CA TRP A 59 -10.34 0.03 8.27
C TRP A 59 -10.15 1.34 7.49
N ARG A 60 -10.15 2.49 8.18
CA ARG A 60 -9.95 3.79 7.53
C ARG A 60 -8.56 3.89 6.90
N TRP A 61 -7.53 3.42 7.60
CA TRP A 61 -6.18 3.36 7.08
C TRP A 61 -6.07 2.44 5.86
N GLN A 62 -6.71 1.27 5.88
CA GLN A 62 -6.76 0.33 4.75
C GLN A 62 -7.41 0.97 3.51
N VAL A 63 -8.55 1.63 3.66
CA VAL A 63 -9.21 2.34 2.55
C VAL A 63 -8.27 3.40 1.98
N ASN A 64 -7.66 4.23 2.83
CA ASN A 64 -6.73 5.26 2.39
C ASN A 64 -5.49 4.66 1.70
N TYR A 65 -4.95 3.56 2.20
CA TYR A 65 -3.81 2.85 1.63
C TYR A 65 -4.12 2.27 0.23
N LEU A 66 -5.28 1.63 0.07
CA LEU A 66 -5.69 1.03 -1.19
C LEU A 66 -5.97 2.05 -2.29
N THR A 67 -6.22 3.32 -1.96
CA THR A 67 -6.26 4.38 -3.00
C THR A 67 -4.94 4.55 -3.74
N GLY A 68 -3.81 4.11 -3.16
CA GLY A 68 -2.51 4.08 -3.82
C GLY A 68 -2.29 2.88 -4.75
N ALA A 69 -3.14 1.84 -4.69
CA ALA A 69 -2.98 0.63 -5.49
C ALA A 69 -2.88 0.86 -7.01
N PRO A 70 -3.64 1.79 -7.63
CA PRO A 70 -3.49 2.09 -9.05
C PRO A 70 -2.07 2.56 -9.43
N VAL A 71 -1.41 3.34 -8.57
CA VAL A 71 -0.03 3.81 -8.80
C VAL A 71 0.96 2.65 -8.70
N VAL A 72 0.79 1.77 -7.71
CA VAL A 72 1.61 0.57 -7.54
C VAL A 72 1.50 -0.33 -8.77
N LEU A 73 0.26 -0.57 -9.25
CA LEU A 73 0.01 -1.36 -10.47
C LEU A 73 0.62 -0.71 -11.70
N ALA A 74 0.48 0.61 -11.86
CA ALA A 74 1.07 1.33 -12.99
C ALA A 74 2.60 1.18 -13.03
N ILE A 75 3.27 1.33 -11.89
CA ILE A 75 4.74 1.17 -11.81
C ILE A 75 5.16 -0.26 -12.10
N ALA A 76 4.44 -1.26 -11.58
CA ALA A 76 4.71 -2.66 -11.87
C ALA A 76 4.57 -2.98 -13.37
N LEU A 77 3.50 -2.49 -14.01
CA LEU A 77 3.25 -2.68 -15.44
C LEU A 77 4.27 -1.95 -16.31
N LEU A 78 4.61 -0.70 -15.97
CA LEU A 78 5.63 0.07 -16.69
C LEU A 78 7.01 -0.60 -16.58
N TYR A 79 7.35 -1.12 -15.40
CA TYR A 79 8.58 -1.87 -15.20
C TYR A 79 8.60 -3.15 -16.04
N ALA A 80 7.54 -3.97 -15.95
CA ALA A 80 7.41 -5.20 -16.72
C ALA A 80 7.43 -4.94 -18.24
N HIS A 81 6.81 -3.86 -18.69
CA HIS A 81 6.90 -3.40 -20.08
C HIS A 81 8.33 -2.99 -20.46
N HIS A 82 9.04 -2.30 -19.59
CA HIS A 82 10.42 -1.84 -19.84
C HIS A 82 11.42 -2.98 -20.01
N ILE A 83 11.34 -4.01 -19.16
CA ILE A 83 12.23 -5.18 -19.23
C ILE A 83 11.73 -6.28 -20.17
N GLY A 84 10.46 -6.21 -20.59
CA GLY A 84 9.76 -7.23 -21.36
C GLY A 84 9.08 -8.28 -20.47
N PHE A 85 7.76 -8.45 -20.62
CA PHE A 85 6.96 -9.41 -19.82
C PHE A 85 7.49 -10.85 -19.89
N ALA A 86 8.09 -11.24 -21.03
CA ALA A 86 8.67 -12.56 -21.20
C ALA A 86 9.81 -12.83 -20.20
N VAL A 87 10.59 -11.81 -19.83
CA VAL A 87 11.71 -11.94 -18.87
C VAL A 87 11.21 -12.31 -17.48
N LEU A 88 9.99 -11.88 -17.09
CA LEU A 88 9.38 -12.26 -15.81
C LEU A 88 8.73 -13.65 -15.84
N GLY A 89 8.26 -14.09 -17.02
CA GLY A 89 7.56 -15.35 -17.23
C GLY A 89 8.45 -16.54 -17.60
N ASP A 90 9.75 -16.31 -17.83
CA ASP A 90 10.75 -17.34 -18.11
C ASP A 90 11.16 -18.06 -16.81
N VAL A 91 10.23 -18.84 -16.24
CA VAL A 91 10.35 -19.48 -14.91
C VAL A 91 10.71 -20.95 -14.97
#